data_AF-A0A0A3ZCK8-F1
#
_entry.id   AF-A0A0A3ZCK8-F1
#
_cell.length_a   1.000
_cell.length_b   1.000
_cell.length_c   1.000
_cell.angle_alpha   90.00
_cell.angle_beta   90.00
_cell.angle_gamma   90.00
#
_symmetry.space_group_name_H-M   'P 1'
#
loop_
_entity.id
_entity.type
_entity.pdbx_description
1 polymer ?
#
loop_
_entity_poly.entity_id
_entity_poly.type
_entity_poly.pdbx_seq_one_letter_code
_entity_poly.pdbx_strand_id
1 'polypeptide(L)'
;MSLIQWATHWQKDPRFSRNYTARLIEKACALDAQLHRAYCAGQLKVIAGPHRKAGPGGGGDARLHMTLQPAANASCWHVILDDSGTRPVKVEKRERVGQRF
;
A
#
# COMPACT_ATOMS: atom_id res chain seq x y z
N MET A 1 -18.53 8.89 4.62
CA MET A 1 -18.22 8.16 3.36
C MET A 1 -16.77 7.71 3.40
N SER A 2 -16.46 6.47 3.04
CA SER A 2 -15.07 6.00 2.93
C SER A 2 -14.43 6.55 1.67
N LEU A 3 -13.31 7.28 1.79
CA LEU A 3 -12.51 7.78 0.67
C LEU A 3 -11.64 6.68 0.02
N ILE A 4 -11.68 5.47 0.58
CA ILE A 4 -10.89 4.33 0.12
C ILE A 4 -11.77 3.35 -0.66
N GLN A 5 -11.27 2.93 -1.82
CA GLN A 5 -11.78 1.78 -2.57
C GLN A 5 -10.98 0.53 -2.22
N TRP A 6 -11.66 -0.53 -1.79
CA TRP A 6 -11.00 -1.79 -1.45
C TRP A 6 -11.00 -2.73 -2.66
N ALA A 7 -9.84 -3.26 -3.05
CA ALA A 7 -9.78 -4.31 -4.06
C ALA A 7 -10.51 -5.58 -3.59
N THR A 8 -11.03 -6.41 -4.50
CA THR A 8 -11.70 -7.68 -4.17
C THR A 8 -10.84 -8.60 -3.28
N HIS A 9 -9.52 -8.63 -3.52
CA HIS A 9 -8.53 -9.36 -2.72
C HIS A 9 -7.54 -8.40 -2.06
N TRP A 10 -8.07 -7.32 -1.47
CA TRP A 10 -7.24 -6.29 -0.83
C TRP A 10 -6.45 -6.85 0.36
N GLN A 11 -7.03 -7.73 1.16
CA GLN A 11 -6.42 -8.28 2.36
C GLN A 11 -5.69 -9.58 2.03
N LYS A 12 -4.35 -9.53 2.00
CA LYS A 12 -3.51 -10.73 1.79
C LYS A 12 -3.00 -11.32 3.11
N ASP A 13 -3.30 -10.70 4.24
CA ASP A 13 -2.89 -11.15 5.57
C ASP A 13 -3.95 -10.79 6.63
N PRO A 14 -4.29 -11.72 7.55
CA PRO A 14 -5.36 -11.54 8.53
C PRO A 14 -5.13 -10.40 9.52
N ARG A 15 -3.88 -9.95 9.70
CA ARG A 15 -3.55 -8.82 10.60
C ARG A 15 -4.14 -7.48 10.12
N PHE A 16 -4.50 -7.38 8.85
CA PHE A 16 -5.09 -6.16 8.29
C PHE A 16 -6.62 -6.19 8.36
N SER A 17 -7.24 -5.26 9.08
CA SER A 17 -8.67 -4.98 8.96
C SER A 17 -8.89 -3.67 8.17
N ARG A 18 -10.08 -3.44 7.61
CA ARG A 18 -10.35 -2.21 6.85
C ARG A 18 -10.14 -0.95 7.69
N ASN A 19 -10.66 -0.95 8.91
CA ASN A 19 -10.55 0.20 9.82
C ASN A 19 -9.10 0.46 10.22
N TYR A 20 -8.37 -0.61 10.53
CA TYR A 20 -6.96 -0.49 10.90
C TYR A 20 -6.09 -0.04 9.72
N THR A 21 -6.31 -0.62 8.55
CA THR A 21 -5.60 -0.27 7.31
C THR A 21 -5.89 1.18 6.89
N ALA A 22 -7.12 1.66 7.06
CA ALA A 22 -7.45 3.08 6.83
C ALA A 22 -6.63 4.00 7.74
N ARG A 23 -6.50 3.69 9.04
CA ARG A 23 -5.65 4.46 9.97
C ARG A 23 -4.18 4.44 9.56
N LEU A 24 -3.67 3.31 9.06
CA LEU A 24 -2.31 3.23 8.54
C LEU A 24 -2.13 4.11 7.29
N ILE A 25 -3.15 4.20 6.42
CA ILE A 25 -3.12 5.07 5.25
C ILE A 25 -3.13 6.55 5.67
N GLU A 26 -3.95 6.93 6.65
CA GLU A 26 -3.95 8.29 7.21
C GLU A 26 -2.57 8.67 7.78
N LYS A 27 -1.94 7.76 8.54
CA LYS A 27 -0.57 7.94 9.02
C LYS A 27 0.43 8.07 7.88
N ALA A 28 0.26 7.30 6.79
CA ALA A 28 1.14 7.36 5.63
C ALA A 28 0.96 8.68 4.84
N CYS A 29 -0.24 9.24 4.82
CA CYS A 29 -0.51 10.55 4.22
C CYS A 29 0.27 11.68 4.92
N ALA A 30 0.55 11.54 6.23
CA ALA A 30 1.43 12.48 6.94
C ALA A 30 2.90 12.43 6.47
N LEU A 31 3.31 11.34 5.80
CA LEU A 31 4.67 11.15 5.29
C LEU A 31 4.83 11.58 3.82
N ASP A 32 3.74 11.64 3.05
CA ASP A 32 3.78 11.97 1.61
C ASP A 32 2.57 12.83 1.21
N ALA A 33 2.83 14.08 0.84
CA ALA A 33 1.79 15.05 0.49
C ALA A 33 1.05 14.71 -0.82
N GLN A 34 1.67 13.98 -1.75
CA GLN A 34 1.01 13.56 -2.99
C GLN A 34 0.03 12.40 -2.71
N LEU A 35 0.43 11.48 -1.84
CA LEU A 35 -0.44 10.43 -1.34
C LEU A 35 -1.64 11.04 -0.59
N HIS A 36 -1.43 12.02 0.27
CA HIS A 36 -2.52 12.71 0.97
C HIS A 36 -3.54 13.32 -0.02
N ARG A 37 -3.06 14.01 -1.06
CA ARG A 37 -3.96 14.57 -2.10
C ARG A 37 -4.77 13.48 -2.81
N ALA A 38 -4.13 12.35 -3.16
CA ALA A 38 -4.81 11.23 -3.80
C ALA A 38 -5.83 10.55 -2.87
N TYR A 39 -5.53 10.48 -1.56
CA TYR A 39 -6.45 9.99 -0.54
C TYR A 39 -7.69 10.89 -0.43
N CYS A 40 -7.50 12.21 -0.33
CA CYS A 40 -8.62 13.17 -0.30
C CYS A 40 -9.49 13.12 -1.56
N ALA A 41 -8.92 12.76 -2.72
CA ALA A 41 -9.65 12.61 -3.98
C ALA A 41 -10.58 11.37 -4.01
N GLY A 42 -10.48 10.45 -3.05
CA GLY A 42 -11.41 9.32 -2.94
C GLY A 42 -11.14 8.15 -3.90
N GLN A 43 -9.95 8.11 -4.52
CA GLN A 43 -9.67 7.23 -5.66
C GLN A 43 -8.71 6.06 -5.35
N LEU A 44 -8.26 5.92 -4.10
CA LEU A 44 -7.23 4.93 -3.78
C LEU A 44 -7.80 3.51 -3.67
N LYS A 45 -7.42 2.66 -4.62
CA LYS A 45 -7.50 1.20 -4.54
C LYS A 45 -6.41 0.68 -3.61
N VAL A 46 -6.82 -0.09 -2.60
CA VAL A 46 -5.92 -0.59 -1.55
C VAL A 46 -5.70 -2.10 -1.67
N ILE A 47 -4.45 -2.51 -1.47
CA ILE A 47 -4.02 -3.89 -1.23
C ILE A 47 -3.04 -3.86 -0.07
N ALA A 48 -3.19 -4.74 0.92
CA ALA A 48 -2.35 -4.81 2.11
C ALA A 48 -1.93 -6.25 2.41
N GLY A 49 -0.65 -6.42 2.73
CA GLY A 49 -0.11 -7.72 3.11
C GLY A 49 1.41 -7.82 3.01
N PRO A 50 1.96 -8.99 3.34
CA PRO A 50 3.36 -9.27 3.10
C PRO A 50 3.65 -9.32 1.59
N HIS A 51 4.76 -8.73 1.17
CA HIS A 51 5.35 -9.03 -0.13
C HIS A 51 6.74 -9.58 0.07
N ARG A 52 6.94 -10.81 -0.40
CA ARG A 52 8.25 -11.44 -0.44
C ARG A 52 9.02 -10.81 -1.59
N LYS A 53 10.19 -10.24 -1.31
CA LYS A 53 11.15 -9.97 -2.37
C LYS A 53 11.64 -11.32 -2.88
N ALA A 54 11.53 -11.57 -4.18
CA ALA A 54 12.10 -12.78 -4.77
C ALA A 54 13.63 -12.74 -4.57
N GLY A 55 14.14 -13.57 -3.66
CA GLY A 55 15.55 -13.89 -3.52
C GLY A 55 15.85 -15.25 -4.16
N PRO A 56 17.13 -15.58 -4.42
CA PRO A 56 17.51 -16.93 -4.84
C PRO A 56 16.97 -17.95 -3.82
N GLY A 57 16.11 -18.88 -4.27
CA GLY A 57 15.48 -19.88 -3.40
C GLY A 57 14.17 -19.47 -2.71
N GLY A 58 13.57 -18.33 -3.05
CA GLY A 58 12.22 -17.95 -2.56
C GLY A 58 12.14 -17.47 -1.11
N GLY A 59 13.28 -17.40 -0.40
CA GLY A 59 13.39 -17.02 1.01
C GLY A 59 13.82 -15.56 1.23
N GLY A 60 13.09 -14.58 0.70
CA GLY A 60 13.29 -13.18 1.06
C GLY A 60 12.37 -12.76 2.21
N ASP A 61 12.86 -11.88 3.10
CA ASP A 61 12.05 -11.35 4.21
C ASP A 61 10.74 -10.74 3.70
N ALA A 62 9.63 -11.25 4.24
CA ALA A 62 8.31 -10.77 3.92
C ALA A 62 8.06 -9.44 4.63
N ARG A 63 8.29 -8.32 3.93
CA ARG A 63 7.97 -7.00 4.47
C ARG A 63 6.47 -6.72 4.37
N LEU A 64 5.90 -6.29 5.49
CA LEU A 64 4.53 -5.79 5.53
C LEU A 64 4.46 -4.45 4.81
N HIS A 65 3.53 -4.33 3.87
CA HIS A 65 3.32 -3.09 3.15
C HIS A 65 1.87 -2.98 2.66
N MET A 66 1.49 -1.77 2.27
CA MET A 66 0.24 -1.49 1.57
C MET A 66 0.57 -0.89 0.21
N THR A 67 -0.10 -1.36 -0.84
CA THR A 67 -0.09 -0.74 -2.16
C THR A 67 -1.36 0.08 -2.33
N LEU A 68 -1.19 1.38 -2.61
CA LEU A 68 -2.27 2.33 -2.82
C LEU A 68 -2.20 2.84 -4.27
N GLN A 69 -3.28 2.66 -5.04
CA GLN A 69 -3.30 2.97 -6.46
C GLN A 69 -4.54 3.81 -6.82
N PRO A 70 -4.40 5.02 -7.39
CA PRO A 70 -5.52 5.92 -7.64
C PRO A 70 -6.36 5.52 -8.86
N ALA A 71 -5.78 4.79 -9.82
CA ALA A 71 -6.49 4.29 -10.99
C ALA A 71 -5.77 3.07 -11.56
N ALA A 72 -6.50 2.21 -12.27
CA ALA A 72 -5.88 1.18 -13.09
C ALA A 72 -4.87 1.85 -14.03
N ASN A 73 -3.63 1.36 -14.05
CA ASN A 73 -2.51 1.88 -14.86
C ASN A 73 -1.83 3.17 -14.39
N ALA A 74 -2.19 3.74 -13.24
CA ALA A 74 -1.47 4.89 -12.65
C ALA A 74 -0.30 4.47 -11.76
N SER A 75 0.61 5.41 -11.49
CA SER A 75 1.65 5.29 -10.44
C SER A 75 1.01 4.89 -9.12
N CYS A 76 1.70 4.03 -8.37
CA CYS A 76 1.22 3.54 -7.08
C CYS A 76 2.15 3.97 -5.94
N TRP A 77 1.60 4.01 -4.73
CA TRP A 77 2.38 4.18 -3.51
C TRP A 77 2.53 2.84 -2.82
N HIS A 78 3.76 2.51 -2.47
CA HIS A 78 4.11 1.41 -1.59
C HIS A 78 4.39 1.98 -0.21
N VAL A 79 3.49 1.74 0.74
CA VAL A 79 3.64 2.12 2.14
C VAL A 79 4.26 0.94 2.87
N ILE A 80 5.54 1.04 3.21
CA ILE A 80 6.24 0.02 3.99
C ILE A 80 5.92 0.24 5.46
N LEU A 81 5.56 -0.85 6.14
CA LEU A 81 5.28 -0.86 7.56
C LEU A 81 6.48 -1.38 8.33
N ASP A 82 6.50 -1.12 9.62
CA ASP A 82 7.42 -1.80 10.54
C ASP A 82 7.08 -3.29 10.68
N ASP A 83 7.95 -4.05 11.34
CA ASP A 83 7.81 -5.51 11.46
C ASP A 83 6.54 -5.92 12.21
N SER A 84 6.02 -5.03 13.07
CA SER A 84 4.77 -5.22 13.80
C SER A 84 3.52 -4.91 12.95
N GLY A 85 3.67 -4.22 11.81
CA GLY A 85 2.57 -3.78 10.96
C GLY A 85 1.72 -2.67 11.59
N THR A 86 2.29 -1.87 12.50
CA THR A 86 1.56 -0.86 13.30
C THR A 86 1.79 0.58 12.89
N ARG A 87 2.86 0.82 12.14
CA ARG A 87 3.20 2.15 11.67
C ARG A 87 3.82 2.11 10.27
N PRO A 88 3.44 3.05 9.40
CA PRO A 88 4.21 3.37 8.21
C PRO A 88 5.61 3.85 8.61
N VAL A 89 6.64 3.27 8.01
CA VAL A 89 8.03 3.70 8.20
C VAL A 89 8.61 4.34 6.95
N LYS A 90 8.03 4.04 5.78
CA LYS A 90 8.44 4.63 4.51
C LYS A 90 7.29 4.62 3.51
N VAL A 91 7.20 5.66 2.69
CA VAL A 91 6.34 5.71 1.51
C VAL A 91 7.23 5.80 0.28
N GLU A 92 7.05 4.89 -0.66
CA GLU A 92 7.74 4.89 -1.95
C GLU A 92 6.71 5.07 -3.05
N LYS A 93 6.81 6.17 -3.80
CA LYS A 93 6.06 6.31 -5.04
C LYS A 93 6.76 5.51 -6.14
N ARG A 94 6.05 4.55 -6.72
CA ARG A 94 6.52 3.78 -7.87
C ARG A 94 5.83 4.29 -9.11
N GLU A 95 6.61 4.96 -9.94
CA GLU A 95 6.18 5.26 -11.29
C GLU A 95 6.08 3.95 -12.07
N ARG A 96 5.04 3.83 -12.88
CA ARG A 96 4.97 2.74 -13.84
C ARG A 96 5.95 3.05 -14.96
N VAL A 97 7.22 2.69 -14.77
CA VAL A 97 8.15 2.58 -15.88
C VAL A 97 7.61 1.44 -16.74
N GLY A 98 7.21 1.73 -17.97
CA GLY A 98 6.53 0.80 -18.85
C GLY A 98 7.35 -0.47 -19.10
N GLN A 99 7.23 -1.47 -18.22
CA GLN A 99 7.60 -2.84 -18.57
C GLN A 99 6.42 -3.42 -19.35
N ARG A 100 6.63 -3.48 -20.67
CA ARG A 100 5.92 -4.40 -21.55
C ARG A 100 6.12 -5.80 -20.97
N PHE A 101 5.01 -6.44 -20.58
CA PHE A 101 4.96 -7.89 -20.41
C PHE A 101 4.98 -8.52 -21.81
#